data_AF-A0A4P8XZ16-F1
#
_entry.id   AF-A0A4P8XZ16-F1
#
_cell.length_a   1.000
_cell.length_b   1.000
_cell.length_c   1.000
_cell.angle_alpha   90.00
_cell.angle_beta   90.00
_cell.angle_gamma   90.00
#
_symmetry.space_group_name_H-M   'P 1'
#
loop_
_entity.id
_entity.type
_entity.pdbx_description
1 polymer ?
#
loop_
_entity_poly.entity_id
_entity_poly.type
_entity_poly.pdbx_seq_one_letter_code
_entity_poly.pdbx_strand_id
1 'polypeptide(L)'
;MNKSIVKKVLVFLVPLVAVFLLCILAVYVANNISLPPCITYTLFHINCPGCGMTRSVIALLHFDFLLSLRQNAFIIFGIVLALMYYFELVLKVFGKNFHFPIHSNKFIYTLIILSVIYSVARNFIPAIAPY
;
A
#
# COMPACT_ATOMS: atom_id res chain seq x y z
N MET A 1 13.40 28.19 -18.81
CA MET A 1 13.11 27.72 -17.44
C MET A 1 14.27 26.85 -16.96
N ASN A 2 14.85 27.10 -15.78
CA ASN A 2 16.00 26.34 -15.29
C ASN A 2 15.61 24.87 -15.06
N LYS A 3 16.29 23.91 -15.72
CA LYS A 3 16.01 22.47 -15.62
C LYS A 3 15.97 21.97 -14.17
N SER A 4 16.71 22.59 -13.26
CA SER A 4 16.69 22.28 -11.82
C SER A 4 15.38 22.67 -11.13
N ILE A 5 14.82 23.83 -11.49
CA ILE A 5 13.53 24.30 -10.95
C ILE A 5 12.40 23.40 -11.45
N VAL A 6 12.42 23.00 -12.72
CA VAL A 6 11.39 22.10 -13.29
C VAL A 6 11.35 20.78 -12.55
N LYS A 7 12.51 20.16 -12.29
CA LYS A 7 12.59 18.89 -11.52
C LYS A 7 12.02 19.03 -10.11
N LYS A 8 12.32 20.13 -9.42
CA LYS A 8 11.80 20.43 -8.08
C LYS A 8 10.29 20.62 -8.07
N VAL A 9 9.72 21.26 -9.09
CA VAL A 9 8.26 21.39 -9.20
C VAL A 9 7.61 20.04 -9.50
N LEU A 10 8.16 19.29 -10.46
CA LEU A 10 7.61 17.99 -10.88
C LEU A 10 7.61 16.94 -9.76
N VAL A 11 8.64 16.90 -8.89
CA VAL A 11 8.75 15.91 -7.81
C VAL A 11 7.62 16.05 -6.78
N PHE A 12 6.99 17.21 -6.68
CA PHE A 12 5.82 17.42 -5.81
C PHE A 12 4.51 17.39 -6.60
N LEU A 13 4.47 18.05 -7.76
CA LEU A 13 3.23 18.20 -8.54
C LEU A 13 2.71 16.85 -9.05
N VAL A 14 3.58 16.02 -9.64
CA VAL A 14 3.18 14.73 -10.24
C VAL A 14 2.56 13.78 -9.20
N PRO A 15 3.22 13.47 -8.07
CA PRO A 15 2.64 12.56 -7.08
C PRO A 15 1.40 13.16 -6.40
N LEU A 16 1.35 14.48 -6.17
CA LEU A 16 0.18 15.12 -5.59
C LEU A 16 -1.05 14.96 -6.50
N VAL A 17 -0.90 15.23 -7.79
CA VAL A 17 -1.98 15.03 -8.77
C VAL A 17 -2.36 13.55 -8.88
N ALA A 18 -1.38 12.65 -8.92
CA ALA A 18 -1.62 11.21 -8.99
C ALA A 18 -2.40 10.69 -7.77
N VAL A 19 -1.98 11.06 -6.55
CA VAL A 19 -2.68 10.66 -5.31
C VAL A 19 -4.08 11.26 -5.29
N PHE A 20 -4.25 12.54 -5.66
CA PHE A 20 -5.57 13.17 -5.71
C PHE A 20 -6.54 12.44 -6.64
N LEU A 21 -6.11 12.14 -7.88
CA LEU A 21 -6.92 11.40 -8.84
C LEU A 21 -7.22 9.98 -8.38
N LEU A 22 -6.23 9.29 -7.80
CA LEU A 22 -6.41 7.94 -7.25
C LEU A 22 -7.38 7.94 -6.06
N CYS A 23 -7.31 8.94 -5.18
CA CYS A 23 -8.25 9.08 -4.06
C CYS A 23 -9.68 9.30 -4.56
N ILE A 24 -9.90 10.17 -5.55
CA ILE A 24 -11.23 10.37 -6.15
C ILE A 24 -11.75 9.06 -6.73
N LEU A 25 -10.93 8.38 -7.54
CA LEU A 25 -11.31 7.10 -8.14
C LEU A 25 -11.62 6.05 -7.06
N ALA A 26 -10.79 5.96 -6.04
CA ALA A 26 -10.95 4.97 -4.98
C ALA A 26 -12.21 5.23 -4.14
N VAL A 27 -12.52 6.49 -3.82
CA VAL A 27 -13.77 6.88 -3.14
C VAL A 27 -14.98 6.61 -4.02
N TYR A 28 -14.90 6.91 -5.31
CA TYR A 28 -15.97 6.62 -6.26
C TYR A 28 -16.24 5.11 -6.34
N VAL A 29 -15.20 4.30 -6.48
CA VAL A 29 -15.32 2.84 -6.51
C VAL A 29 -15.86 2.32 -5.18
N ALA A 30 -15.35 2.79 -4.04
CA ALA A 30 -15.78 2.31 -2.73
C ALA A 30 -17.26 2.60 -2.43
N ASN A 31 -17.80 3.71 -2.93
CA ASN A 31 -19.20 4.10 -2.70
C ASN A 31 -20.18 3.53 -3.74
N ASN A 32 -19.74 3.25 -4.97
CA ASN A 32 -20.63 2.86 -6.06
C ASN A 32 -20.48 1.40 -6.49
N ILE A 33 -19.41 0.70 -6.07
CA ILE A 33 -19.13 -0.67 -6.47
C ILE A 33 -19.00 -1.55 -5.23
N SER A 34 -19.97 -2.45 -5.07
CA SER A 34 -19.90 -3.49 -4.05
C SER A 34 -18.82 -4.52 -4.40
N LEU A 35 -17.98 -4.89 -3.43
CA LEU A 35 -17.04 -5.97 -3.63
C LEU A 35 -17.80 -7.30 -3.79
N PRO A 36 -17.49 -8.11 -4.81
CA PRO A 36 -18.07 -9.45 -4.92
C PRO A 36 -17.67 -10.32 -3.73
N PRO A 37 -18.45 -11.37 -3.41
CA PRO A 37 -18.05 -12.35 -2.42
C PRO A 37 -16.72 -12.99 -2.81
N CYS A 38 -15.88 -13.25 -1.82
CA CYS A 38 -14.56 -13.81 -2.03
C CYS A 38 -14.68 -15.31 -2.35
N ILE A 39 -14.52 -15.69 -3.62
CA ILE A 39 -14.71 -17.08 -4.10
C ILE A 39 -13.84 -18.08 -3.31
N THR A 40 -12.60 -17.70 -2.99
CA THR A 40 -11.67 -18.54 -2.24
C THR A 40 -12.12 -18.76 -0.81
N TYR A 41 -12.69 -17.75 -0.16
CA TYR A 41 -13.28 -17.91 1.17
C TYR A 41 -14.56 -18.74 1.11
N THR A 42 -15.42 -18.52 0.12
CA THR A 42 -16.69 -19.27 0.01
C THR A 42 -16.48 -20.75 -0.30
N LEU A 43 -15.44 -21.11 -1.05
CA LEU A 43 -15.17 -22.51 -1.43
C LEU A 43 -14.24 -23.23 -0.47
N PHE A 44 -13.21 -22.55 0.03
CA PHE A 44 -12.15 -23.18 0.82
C PHE A 44 -12.06 -22.66 2.26
N HIS A 45 -12.88 -21.68 2.65
CA HIS A 45 -12.78 -20.98 3.94
C HIS A 45 -11.39 -20.39 4.20
N ILE A 46 -10.69 -20.00 3.14
CA ILE A 46 -9.36 -19.38 3.18
C ILE A 46 -9.48 -17.89 2.90
N ASN A 47 -8.90 -17.08 3.79
CA ASN A 47 -8.82 -15.64 3.67
C ASN A 47 -7.77 -15.24 2.62
N CYS A 48 -8.23 -14.88 1.41
CA CYS A 48 -7.36 -14.40 0.35
C CYS A 48 -6.74 -13.04 0.70
N PRO A 49 -5.39 -12.90 0.59
CA PRO A 49 -4.72 -11.64 0.87
C PRO A 49 -5.15 -10.52 -0.08
N GLY A 50 -5.56 -10.85 -1.32
CA GLY A 50 -6.07 -9.90 -2.31
C GLY A 50 -7.33 -9.17 -1.85
N CYS A 51 -8.38 -9.90 -1.50
CA CYS A 51 -9.62 -9.28 -0.99
C CYS A 51 -9.38 -8.52 0.32
N GLY A 52 -8.49 -9.02 1.18
CA GLY A 52 -8.07 -8.33 2.40
C GLY A 52 -7.36 -6.99 2.12
N MET A 53 -6.52 -6.91 1.09
CA MET A 53 -5.88 -5.66 0.66
C MET A 53 -6.91 -4.62 0.23
N THR A 54 -7.88 -5.01 -0.62
CA THR A 54 -8.91 -4.06 -1.09
C THR A 54 -9.74 -3.52 0.07
N ARG A 55 -10.14 -4.39 1.01
CA ARG A 55 -10.89 -3.97 2.21
C ARG A 55 -10.05 -3.10 3.14
N SER A 56 -8.76 -3.39 3.26
CA SER A 56 -7.82 -2.56 4.01
C SER A 56 -7.71 -1.15 3.43
N VAL A 57 -7.68 -1.01 2.11
CA VAL A 57 -7.72 0.30 1.42
C VAL A 57 -9.05 1.00 1.65
N ILE A 58 -10.18 0.30 1.55
CA ILE A 58 -11.51 0.89 1.83
C ILE A 58 -11.58 1.40 3.27
N ALA A 59 -11.06 0.66 4.25
CA ALA A 59 -10.99 1.11 5.63
C ALA A 59 -10.14 2.39 5.77
N LEU A 60 -9.01 2.50 5.07
CA LEU A 60 -8.21 3.74 5.04
C LEU A 60 -8.95 4.93 4.45
N LEU A 61 -9.74 4.73 3.39
CA LEU A 61 -10.56 5.79 2.80
C LEU A 61 -11.62 6.34 3.78
N HIS A 62 -12.06 5.50 4.72
CA HIS A 62 -12.96 5.88 5.81
C HIS A 62 -12.21 6.32 7.08
N PHE A 63 -10.89 6.49 7.01
CA PHE A 63 -10.02 6.85 8.14
C PHE A 63 -10.02 5.83 9.30
N ASP A 64 -10.40 4.58 9.04
CA ASP A 64 -10.33 3.48 10.01
C ASP A 64 -9.00 2.70 9.88
N PHE A 65 -7.97 3.25 10.51
CA PHE A 65 -6.63 2.66 10.50
C PHE A 65 -6.55 1.31 11.20
N LEU A 66 -7.34 1.12 12.27
CA LEU A 66 -7.31 -0.12 13.04
C LEU A 66 -7.95 -1.26 12.25
N LEU A 67 -9.08 -1.00 11.60
CA LEU A 67 -9.69 -1.97 10.68
C LEU A 67 -8.78 -2.22 9.47
N SER A 68 -8.12 -1.21 8.92
CA SER A 68 -7.16 -1.37 7.83
C SER A 68 -6.05 -2.36 8.17
N LEU A 69 -5.44 -2.21 9.35
CA LEU A 69 -4.41 -3.12 9.86
C LEU A 69 -4.93 -4.54 10.04
N ARG A 70 -6.12 -4.68 10.62
CA ARG A 70 -6.77 -5.99 10.83
C ARG A 70 -7.13 -6.67 9.52
N GLN A 71 -7.44 -5.91 8.46
CA GLN A 71 -7.76 -6.45 7.15
C GLN A 71 -6.50 -6.88 6.39
N ASN A 72 -5.47 -6.04 6.36
CA ASN A 72 -4.17 -6.40 5.79
C ASN A 72 -3.06 -5.40 6.21
N ALA A 73 -2.14 -5.83 7.06
CA ALA A 73 -1.03 -4.99 7.51
C ALA A 73 -0.04 -4.60 6.38
N PHE A 74 0.02 -5.39 5.30
CA PHE A 74 0.92 -5.10 4.17
C PHE A 74 0.56 -3.81 3.42
N ILE A 75 -0.70 -3.35 3.48
CA ILE A 75 -1.07 -2.07 2.86
C ILE A 75 -0.38 -0.91 3.58
N ILE A 76 -0.44 -0.88 4.91
CA ILE A 76 0.21 0.18 5.69
C ILE A 76 1.73 0.08 5.55
N PHE A 77 2.29 -1.12 5.58
CA PHE A 77 3.72 -1.31 5.33
C PHE A 77 4.14 -0.83 3.93
N GLY A 78 3.34 -1.13 2.90
CA GLY A 78 3.56 -0.67 1.54
C GLY A 78 3.53 0.87 1.41
N ILE A 79 2.62 1.54 2.12
CA ILE A 79 2.59 3.01 2.20
C ILE A 79 3.88 3.56 2.80
N VAL A 80 4.36 2.98 3.91
CA VAL A 80 5.62 3.39 4.54
C VAL A 80 6.80 3.22 3.57
N LEU A 81 6.89 2.09 2.88
CA LEU A 81 7.95 1.89 1.87
C LEU A 81 7.85 2.91 0.74
N ALA A 82 6.65 3.15 0.19
CA ALA A 82 6.45 4.14 -0.86
C ALA A 82 6.91 5.55 -0.42
N LEU A 83 6.62 5.93 0.83
CA LEU A 83 7.09 7.19 1.40
C LEU A 83 8.61 7.24 1.55
N MET A 84 9.26 6.15 1.94
CA MET A 84 10.73 6.06 2.02
C MET A 84 11.37 6.27 0.64
N TYR A 85 10.89 5.57 -0.38
CA TYR A 85 11.34 5.77 -1.77
C TYR A 85 11.09 7.19 -2.26
N TYR A 86 9.91 7.76 -1.94
CA TYR A 86 9.58 9.13 -2.29
C TYR A 86 10.53 10.13 -1.61
N PHE A 87 10.86 9.92 -0.34
CA PHE A 87 11.77 10.78 0.40
C PHE A 87 13.19 10.76 -0.21
N GLU A 88 13.70 9.59 -0.59
CA GLU A 88 14.98 9.50 -1.32
C GLU A 88 14.94 10.28 -2.64
N LEU A 89 13.85 10.16 -3.40
CA LEU A 89 13.67 10.89 -4.66
C LEU A 89 13.69 12.41 -4.42
N VAL A 90 12.97 12.89 -3.41
CA VAL A 90 12.98 14.31 -3.02
C VAL A 90 14.39 14.74 -2.66
N LEU A 91 15.07 14.04 -1.74
CA LEU A 91 16.44 14.38 -1.33
C LEU A 91 17.40 14.44 -2.52
N LYS A 92 17.31 13.48 -3.44
CA LYS A 92 18.11 13.42 -4.67
C LYS A 92 17.88 14.64 -5.56
N VAL A 93 16.64 15.11 -5.71
CA VAL A 93 16.31 16.34 -6.46
C VAL A 93 16.88 17.59 -5.79
N PHE A 94 17.03 17.58 -4.47
CA PHE A 94 17.70 18.64 -3.70
C PHE A 94 19.23 18.47 -3.59
N GLY A 95 19.81 17.49 -4.27
CA GLY A 95 21.26 17.25 -4.31
C GLY A 95 21.82 16.48 -3.12
N LYS A 96 20.96 15.91 -2.27
CA LYS A 96 21.37 15.02 -1.18
C LYS A 96 21.26 13.57 -1.64
N ASN A 97 22.38 12.85 -1.60
CA ASN A 97 22.41 11.41 -1.89
C ASN A 97 22.25 10.63 -0.59
N PHE A 98 21.02 10.24 -0.29
CA PHE A 98 20.68 9.39 0.84
C PHE A 98 19.87 8.20 0.32
N HIS A 99 20.19 7.01 0.83
CA HIS A 99 19.52 5.78 0.44
C HIS A 99 19.20 4.95 1.68
N PHE A 100 17.95 4.54 1.81
CA PHE A 100 17.54 3.54 2.79
C PHE A 100 18.04 2.16 2.38
N PRO A 101 18.24 1.23 3.34
CA PRO A 101 18.65 -0.14 3.06
C PRO A 101 17.52 -1.02 2.47
N ILE A 102 16.57 -0.43 1.74
CA ILE A 102 15.39 -1.10 1.15
C ILE A 102 15.62 -1.58 -0.28
N HIS A 103 16.70 -1.13 -0.94
CA HIS A 103 17.04 -1.50 -2.33
C HIS A 103 17.80 -2.82 -2.46
N SER A 104 18.12 -3.46 -1.34
CA SER A 104 18.87 -4.72 -1.35
C SER A 104 18.01 -5.87 -1.85
N ASN A 105 18.54 -6.72 -2.73
CA ASN A 105 17.88 -7.97 -3.13
C ASN A 105 17.50 -8.81 -1.90
N LYS A 106 18.34 -8.81 -0.85
CA LYS A 106 18.04 -9.51 0.40
C LYS A 106 16.75 -8.97 1.02
N PHE A 107 16.60 -7.64 1.07
CA PHE A 107 15.38 -7.00 1.60
C PHE A 107 14.13 -7.39 0.81
N ILE A 108 14.21 -7.35 -0.53
CA ILE A 108 13.09 -7.73 -1.40
C ILE A 108 12.71 -9.21 -1.19
N TYR A 109 13.70 -10.12 -1.18
CA TYR A 109 13.43 -11.54 -0.92
C TYR A 109 12.85 -11.76 0.48
N THR A 110 13.38 -11.09 1.50
CA THR A 110 12.82 -11.13 2.87
C THR A 110 11.38 -10.65 2.88
N LEU A 111 11.06 -9.55 2.21
CA LEU A 111 9.71 -9.01 2.14
C LEU A 111 8.74 -9.97 1.45
N ILE A 112 9.15 -10.57 0.33
CA ILE A 112 8.33 -11.57 -0.39
C ILE A 112 8.07 -12.77 0.52
N ILE A 113 9.10 -13.33 1.14
CA ILE A 113 8.97 -14.47 2.06
C ILE A 113 8.03 -14.13 3.21
N LEU A 114 8.22 -12.97 3.86
CA LEU A 114 7.34 -12.52 4.93
C LEU A 114 5.89 -12.32 4.45
N SER A 115 5.68 -11.82 3.23
CA SER A 115 4.34 -11.64 2.66
C SER A 115 3.61 -12.96 2.44
N VAL A 116 4.33 -14.00 2.01
CA VAL A 116 3.80 -15.34 1.84
C VAL A 116 3.49 -15.95 3.21
N ILE A 117 4.42 -15.87 4.16
CA ILE A 117 4.24 -16.38 5.52
C ILE A 117 3.03 -15.71 6.18
N TYR A 118 2.94 -14.38 6.11
CA TYR A 118 1.80 -13.63 6.64
C TYR A 118 0.48 -14.03 5.97
N SER A 119 0.48 -14.20 4.65
CA SER A 119 -0.71 -14.60 3.88
C SER A 119 -1.21 -15.99 4.24
N VAL A 120 -0.33 -16.88 4.71
CA VAL A 120 -0.70 -18.19 5.24
C VAL A 120 -1.13 -18.06 6.71
N ALA A 121 -0.31 -17.45 7.56
CA ALA A 121 -0.52 -17.33 9.00
C ALA A 121 -1.83 -16.64 9.36
N ARG A 122 -2.27 -15.65 8.56
CA ARG A 122 -3.53 -14.93 8.76
C ARG A 122 -4.78 -15.83 8.70
N ASN A 123 -4.70 -17.02 8.10
CA ASN A 123 -5.82 -17.94 8.06
C ASN A 123 -6.07 -18.64 9.40
N PHE A 124 -5.06 -18.68 10.28
CA PHE A 124 -5.13 -19.37 11.57
C PHE A 124 -5.31 -18.42 12.75
N ILE A 125 -5.22 -17.12 12.53
CA ILE A 125 -5.25 -16.10 13.58
C ILE A 125 -6.45 -15.16 13.33
N PRO A 126 -7.58 -15.35 14.04
CA PRO A 126 -8.81 -14.56 13.83
C PRO A 126 -8.64 -13.05 14.06
N ALA A 127 -7.65 -12.64 14.86
CA ALA A 127 -7.38 -11.24 15.16
C ALA A 127 -6.93 -10.43 13.93
N ILE A 128 -6.30 -11.07 12.95
CA ILE A 128 -5.67 -10.45 11.76
C ILE A 128 -6.35 -10.82 10.44
N ALA A 129 -7.53 -11.44 10.51
CA ALA A 129 -8.41 -11.67 9.38
C ALA A 129 -9.86 -11.86 9.87
N PRO A 130 -10.59 -10.77 10.18
CA PRO A 130 -11.90 -10.83 10.84
C PRO A 130 -13.06 -11.17 9.88
N TYR A 131 -12.90 -12.22 9.07
CA TYR A 131 -13.95 -12.81 8.24
C TYR A 131 -14.26 -14.23 8.68
#